data_AF-A0A656JM44-F1
#
_entry.id   AF-A0A656JM44-F1
#
_cell.length_a   1.000
_cell.length_b   1.000
_cell.length_c   1.000
_cell.angle_alpha   90.00
_cell.angle_beta   90.00
_cell.angle_gamma   90.00
#
_symmetry.space_group_name_H-M   'P 1'
#
loop_
_entity.id
_entity.type
_entity.pdbx_description
1 polymer ?
#
loop_
_entity_poly.entity_id
_entity_poly.type
_entity_poly.pdbx_seq_one_letter_code
_entity_poly.pdbx_strand_id
1 'polypeptide(L)'
;MAVTKAVFIEGSVLRHVVFMTGTSATSLLSIFLIEVLTVVYIAMLRDDSLLAAFAVAKTLMFFLISMILGIAVAVSTAVSRSLGSAAPDQARRLAS
;
A
#
# COMPACT_ATOMS: atom_id res chain seq x y z
N MET A 1 -28.92 -12.44 -5.53
CA MET A 1 -27.84 -11.44 -5.38
C MET A 1 -27.43 -11.47 -3.91
N ALA A 2 -26.32 -12.12 -3.58
CA ALA A 2 -25.91 -12.30 -2.18
C ALA A 2 -25.51 -10.93 -1.62
N VAL A 3 -26.24 -10.44 -0.61
CA VAL A 3 -25.88 -9.21 0.09
C VAL A 3 -24.66 -9.52 0.94
N THR A 4 -23.48 -9.11 0.48
CA THR A 4 -22.25 -9.21 1.27
C THR A 4 -22.43 -8.36 2.52
N LYS A 5 -22.52 -9.00 3.68
CA LYS A 5 -22.67 -8.29 4.96
C LYS A 5 -21.42 -7.42 5.18
N ALA A 6 -21.59 -6.12 5.34
CA ALA A 6 -20.48 -5.21 5.61
C ALA A 6 -19.98 -5.44 7.05
N VAL A 7 -18.76 -5.97 7.18
CA VAL A 7 -18.23 -6.46 8.47
C VAL A 7 -17.61 -5.34 9.31
N PHE A 8 -17.18 -4.24 8.68
CA PHE A 8 -16.48 -3.11 9.33
C PHE A 8 -17.40 -1.95 9.74
N ILE A 9 -18.72 -2.13 9.68
CA ILE A 9 -19.71 -1.11 10.09
C ILE A 9 -20.42 -1.45 11.42
N GLU A 10 -20.16 -2.63 11.98
CA GLU A 10 -20.79 -3.13 13.21
C GLU A 10 -19.71 -3.45 14.26
N GLY A 11 -19.93 -3.06 15.53
CA GLY A 11 -19.04 -3.45 16.64
C GLY A 11 -17.97 -2.42 17.04
N SER A 12 -16.89 -2.90 17.67
CA SER A 12 -15.86 -2.05 18.27
C SER A 12 -14.89 -1.47 17.23
N VAL A 13 -14.74 -0.14 17.23
CA VAL A 13 -13.78 0.58 16.37
C VAL A 13 -12.35 0.10 16.59
N LEU A 14 -11.96 -0.19 17.85
CA LEU A 14 -10.62 -0.67 18.17
C LEU A 14 -10.33 -2.01 17.47
N ARG A 15 -11.32 -2.92 17.43
CA ARG A 15 -11.18 -4.21 16.74
C ARG A 15 -10.97 -4.00 15.23
N HIS A 16 -11.71 -3.08 14.62
CA HIS A 16 -11.57 -2.77 13.20
C HIS A 16 -10.17 -2.23 12.88
N VAL A 17 -9.69 -1.25 13.66
CA VAL A 17 -8.36 -0.67 13.47
C VAL A 17 -7.27 -1.72 13.60
N VAL A 18 -7.31 -2.56 14.64
CA VAL A 18 -6.30 -3.61 14.83
C VAL A 18 -6.28 -4.62 13.67
N PHE A 19 -7.45 -5.06 13.20
CA PHE A 19 -7.52 -5.99 12.06
C PHE A 19 -7.04 -5.36 10.74
N MET A 20 -7.47 -4.12 10.44
CA MET A 20 -7.09 -3.42 9.21
C MET A 20 -5.60 -3.06 9.21
N THR A 21 -5.07 -2.55 10.32
CA THR A 21 -3.64 -2.22 10.44
C THR A 21 -2.77 -3.48 10.48
N GLY A 22 -3.23 -4.57 11.11
CA GLY A 22 -2.49 -5.83 11.20
C GLY A 22 -2.22 -6.46 9.83
N THR A 23 -3.18 -6.42 8.91
CA THR A 23 -2.97 -6.91 7.53
C THR A 23 -2.03 -5.99 6.76
N SER A 24 -2.14 -4.66 6.91
CA SER A 24 -1.19 -3.71 6.31
C SER A 24 0.23 -3.90 6.84
N ALA A 25 0.40 -4.11 8.14
CA ALA A 25 1.70 -4.32 8.77
C ALA A 25 2.38 -5.61 8.26
N THR A 26 1.62 -6.70 8.12
CA THR A 26 2.13 -7.97 7.56
C THR A 26 2.64 -7.81 6.13
N SER A 27 1.91 -7.05 5.30
CA SER A 27 2.32 -6.74 3.92
C SER A 27 3.61 -5.93 3.88
N LEU A 28 3.70 -4.86 4.69
CA LEU A 28 4.91 -4.03 4.78
C LEU A 28 6.13 -4.83 5.22
N LEU A 29 5.97 -5.72 6.21
CA LEU A 29 7.04 -6.61 6.67
C LEU A 29 7.51 -7.54 5.54
N SER A 30 6.57 -8.07 4.75
CA SER A 30 6.89 -8.95 3.63
C SER A 30 7.72 -8.25 2.56
N ILE A 31 7.33 -7.02 2.19
CA ILE A 31 8.07 -6.20 1.22
C ILE A 31 9.49 -5.90 1.75
N PHE A 32 9.60 -5.47 3.01
CA PHE A 32 10.90 -5.21 3.63
C PHE A 32 11.83 -6.44 3.62
N LEU A 33 11.27 -7.63 3.89
CA LEU A 33 12.05 -8.86 3.86
C LEU A 33 12.58 -9.15 2.45
N ILE A 34 11.73 -8.99 1.43
CA ILE A 34 12.12 -9.13 0.02
C ILE A 34 13.24 -8.16 -0.35
N GLU A 35 13.20 -6.92 0.15
CA GLU A 35 14.25 -5.92 -0.08
C GLU A 35 15.62 -6.36 0.47
N VAL A 36 15.64 -6.93 1.68
CA VAL A 36 16.86 -7.48 2.29
C VAL A 36 17.36 -8.68 1.50
N LEU A 37 16.47 -9.63 1.18
CA LEU A 37 16.82 -10.85 0.43
C LEU A 37 17.42 -10.51 -0.94
N THR A 38 16.89 -9.49 -1.61
CA THR A 38 17.39 -9.06 -2.91
C THR A 38 18.83 -8.55 -2.83
N VAL A 39 19.13 -7.69 -1.85
CA VAL A 39 20.50 -7.19 -1.66
C VAL A 39 21.46 -8.30 -1.25
N VAL A 40 21.04 -9.19 -0.35
CA VAL A 40 21.84 -10.36 0.05
C VAL A 40 22.17 -11.25 -1.15
N TYR A 41 21.17 -11.55 -1.98
CA TYR A 41 21.35 -12.33 -3.20
C TYR A 41 22.35 -11.68 -4.16
N ILE A 42 22.20 -10.37 -4.42
CA ILE A 42 23.11 -9.64 -5.31
C ILE A 42 24.53 -9.59 -4.71
N ALA A 43 24.67 -9.38 -3.41
CA ALA A 43 25.97 -9.36 -2.74
C ALA A 43 26.69 -10.72 -2.83
N MET A 44 25.95 -11.84 -2.81
CA MET A 44 26.51 -13.18 -2.99
C MET A 44 27.09 -13.44 -4.39
N LEU A 45 26.69 -12.66 -5.41
CA LEU A 45 27.25 -12.76 -6.76
C LEU A 45 28.69 -12.23 -6.85
N ARG A 46 29.18 -11.53 -5.80
CA ARG A 46 30.53 -10.94 -5.72
C ARG A 46 30.89 -10.04 -6.90
N ASP A 47 29.88 -9.38 -7.47
CA ASP A 47 30.02 -8.41 -8.54
C ASP A 47 29.53 -7.03 -8.05
N ASP A 48 30.49 -6.15 -7.76
CA ASP A 48 30.23 -4.80 -7.27
C ASP A 48 29.47 -3.94 -8.30
N SER A 49 29.59 -4.26 -9.60
CA SER A 49 28.87 -3.55 -10.65
C SER A 49 27.35 -3.81 -10.56
N LEU A 50 26.95 -5.03 -10.23
CA LEU A 50 25.54 -5.38 -10.06
C LEU A 50 24.92 -4.68 -8.85
N LEU A 51 25.64 -4.61 -7.73
CA LEU A 51 25.15 -3.91 -6.54
C LEU A 51 25.02 -2.41 -6.78
N ALA A 52 25.98 -1.80 -7.48
CA ALA A 52 25.92 -0.39 -7.87
C ALA A 52 24.77 -0.10 -8.84
N ALA A 53 24.60 -0.93 -9.88
CA ALA A 53 23.51 -0.81 -10.84
C ALA A 53 22.13 -0.96 -10.15
N PHE A 54 22.01 -1.91 -9.23
CA PHE A 54 20.80 -2.10 -8.42
C PHE A 54 20.46 -0.85 -7.60
N ALA A 55 21.44 -0.22 -6.95
CA ALA A 55 21.23 1.00 -6.18
C ALA A 55 20.74 2.17 -7.05
N VAL A 56 21.30 2.32 -8.26
CA VAL A 56 20.85 3.33 -9.23
C VAL A 56 19.41 3.05 -9.67
N ALA A 57 19.10 1.80 -10.03
CA ALA A 57 17.75 1.40 -10.43
C ALA A 57 16.72 1.62 -9.30
N LYS A 58 17.07 1.27 -8.07
CA LYS A 58 16.22 1.46 -6.89
C LYS A 58 15.90 2.94 -6.63
N THR A 59 16.84 3.84 -6.89
CA THR A 59 16.62 5.30 -6.76
C THR A 59 15.54 5.78 -7.75
N LEU A 60 15.59 5.33 -9.00
CA LEU A 60 14.57 5.64 -10.00
C LEU A 60 13.20 5.02 -9.65
N MET A 61 13.19 3.76 -9.19
CA MET A 61 11.96 3.12 -8.72
C MET A 61 11.34 3.85 -7.54
N PHE A 62 12.15 4.31 -6.57
CA PHE A 62 11.65 5.09 -5.42
C PHE A 62 10.92 6.36 -5.87
N PHE A 63 11.46 7.08 -6.87
CA PHE A 63 10.79 8.23 -7.44
C PHE A 63 9.41 7.87 -8.00
N LEU A 64 9.30 6.80 -8.79
CA LEU A 64 8.03 6.35 -9.36
C LEU A 64 7.04 5.91 -8.26
N ILE A 65 7.49 5.11 -7.30
CA ILE A 65 6.67 4.63 -6.18
C ILE A 65 6.16 5.80 -5.34
N SER A 66 6.99 6.82 -5.10
CA SER A 66 6.58 8.01 -4.35
C SER A 66 5.43 8.75 -5.02
N MET A 67 5.46 8.88 -6.36
CA MET A 67 4.41 9.51 -7.14
C MET A 67 3.11 8.68 -7.10
N ILE A 68 3.23 7.36 -7.29
CA ILE A 68 2.08 6.44 -7.21
C ILE A 68 1.43 6.49 -5.83
N LEU A 69 2.23 6.46 -4.76
CA LEU A 69 1.72 6.51 -3.39
C LEU A 69 1.06 7.85 -3.08
N GLY A 70 1.61 8.96 -3.57
CA GLY A 70 0.98 10.28 -3.45
C GLY A 70 -0.41 10.33 -4.08
N ILE A 71 -0.55 9.80 -5.30
CA ILE A 71 -1.83 9.71 -5.99
C ILE A 71 -2.79 8.77 -5.24
N ALA A 72 -2.32 7.61 -4.80
CA ALA A 72 -3.13 6.64 -4.07
C ALA A 72 -3.71 7.24 -2.78
N VAL A 73 -2.91 8.01 -2.02
CA VAL A 73 -3.38 8.71 -0.81
C VAL A 73 -4.36 9.84 -1.16
N ALA A 74 -4.10 10.61 -2.22
CA ALA A 74 -5.01 11.66 -2.67
C ALA A 74 -6.40 11.11 -3.04
N VAL A 75 -6.44 10.03 -3.82
CA VAL A 75 -7.71 9.36 -4.19
C VAL A 75 -8.39 8.77 -2.95
N SER A 76 -7.65 8.02 -2.13
CA SER A 76 -8.20 7.39 -0.92
C SER A 76 -8.81 8.40 0.05
N THR A 77 -8.16 9.55 0.24
CA THR A 77 -8.67 10.60 1.12
C THR A 77 -9.87 11.34 0.52
N ALA A 78 -9.88 11.62 -0.79
CA ALA A 78 -11.01 12.22 -1.48
C ALA A 78 -12.26 11.33 -1.42
N VAL A 79 -12.10 10.03 -1.72
CA VAL A 79 -13.18 9.05 -1.65
C VAL A 79 -13.67 8.86 -0.20
N SER A 80 -12.75 8.76 0.77
CA SER A 80 -13.11 8.59 2.19
C SER A 80 -13.92 9.78 2.72
N ARG A 81 -13.57 11.01 2.34
CA ARG A 81 -14.33 12.21 2.72
C ARG A 81 -15.72 12.23 2.09
N SER A 82 -15.84 11.89 0.80
CA SER A 82 -17.12 11.87 0.09
C SER A 82 -18.06 10.79 0.62
N LEU A 83 -17.53 9.61 0.99
CA LEU A 83 -18.29 8.57 1.69
C LEU A 83 -18.74 9.05 3.08
N GLY A 84 -17.84 9.70 3.84
CA GLY A 84 -18.14 10.24 5.16
C GLY A 84 -19.18 11.37 5.18
N SER A 85 -19.32 12.12 4.08
CA SER A 85 -20.33 13.18 3.93
C SER A 85 -21.69 12.68 3.42
N ALA A 86 -21.96 11.36 3.48
CA ALA A 86 -23.18 10.73 3.00
C ALA A 86 -23.53 11.02 1.52
N ALA A 87 -22.52 11.21 0.67
CA ALA A 87 -22.65 11.44 -0.77
C ALA A 87 -22.11 10.26 -1.60
N PRO A 88 -22.76 9.07 -1.56
CA PRO A 88 -22.23 7.84 -2.15
C PRO A 88 -22.09 7.89 -3.67
N ASP A 89 -22.96 8.62 -4.37
CA ASP A 89 -22.86 8.79 -5.83
C ASP A 89 -21.63 9.59 -6.24
N GLN A 90 -21.25 10.59 -5.44
CA GLN A 90 -20.04 11.38 -5.67
C GLN A 90 -18.79 10.55 -5.37
N ALA A 91 -18.80 9.76 -4.29
CA ALA A 91 -17.72 8.84 -3.97
C ALA A 91 -17.51 7.80 -5.10
N ARG A 92 -18.60 7.29 -5.67
CA ARG A 92 -18.54 6.33 -6.78
C ARG A 92 -17.96 6.93 -8.05
N ARG A 93 -18.24 8.21 -8.35
CA ARG A 93 -17.62 8.94 -9.48
C ARG A 93 -16.14 9.22 -9.27
N LEU A 94 -15.70 9.39 -8.02
CA LEU A 94 -14.27 9.56 -7.68
C LEU A 94 -13.49 8.25 -7.73
N ALA A 95 -14.18 7.11 -7.59
CA ALA A 95 -13.58 5.78 -7.56
C ALA A 95 -13.68 5.00 -8.89
N SER A 96 -14.49 5.47 -9.85
CA SER A 96 -14.64 4.91 -11.20
C SER A 96 -13.52 5.35 -12.14
#